data_AF-A0A933JM65-F1
#
_entry.id   AF-A0A933JM65-F1
#
_cell.length_a   1.000
_cell.length_b   1.000
_cell.length_c   1.000
_cell.angle_alpha   90.00
_cell.angle_beta   90.00
_cell.angle_gamma   90.00
#
_symmetry.space_group_name_H-M   'P 1'
#
loop_
_entity.id
_entity.type
_entity.pdbx_description
1 polymer ?
#
loop_
_entity_poly.entity_id
_entity_poly.type
_entity_poly.pdbx_seq_one_letter_code
_entity_poly.pdbx_strand_id
1 'polypeptide(L)'
;MSNQDRWLELFKEADVGFVFAGVDAVECSHRIERELAEVDSFYLERIGQALQPPLSHAVFEQFDKLRPLIQTFAAPITTEMRAMVFCVLDGARVSEIQFEYVFMQDLKLRVTLEYGEYGAIVFRSTDALDVEILRHFGIMKVSGLPVIDGYYSLRKRTD
;
A
#
# COMPACT_ATOMS: atom_id res chain seq x y z
N MET A 1 -25.28 8.48 -7.96
CA MET A 1 -23.87 8.42 -8.40
C MET A 1 -23.56 6.97 -8.74
N SER A 2 -22.97 6.70 -9.90
CA SER A 2 -22.57 5.33 -10.24
C SER A 2 -21.37 4.89 -9.39
N ASN A 3 -21.09 3.59 -9.32
CA ASN A 3 -19.96 3.10 -8.52
C ASN A 3 -18.62 3.57 -9.09
N GLN A 4 -18.49 3.64 -10.42
CA GLN A 4 -17.30 4.17 -11.09
C GLN A 4 -17.08 5.67 -10.84
N ASP A 5 -18.16 6.46 -10.75
CA ASP A 5 -18.05 7.88 -10.41
C ASP A 5 -17.49 8.06 -8.99
N ARG A 6 -17.94 7.22 -8.04
CA ARG A 6 -17.43 7.22 -6.66
C ARG A 6 -15.94 6.92 -6.61
N TRP A 7 -15.48 5.90 -7.34
CA TRP A 7 -14.06 5.57 -7.40
C TRP A 7 -13.22 6.69 -8.02
N LEU A 8 -13.70 7.29 -9.12
CA LEU A 8 -13.01 8.40 -9.77
C LEU A 8 -12.89 9.62 -8.83
N GLU A 9 -13.95 9.97 -8.11
CA GLU A 9 -13.93 11.06 -7.12
C GLU A 9 -12.94 10.77 -6.00
N LEU A 10 -13.00 9.58 -5.40
CA LEU A 10 -12.08 9.13 -4.34
C LEU A 10 -10.60 9.24 -4.78
N PHE A 11 -10.30 8.80 -6.01
CA PHE A 11 -8.93 8.86 -6.53
C PHE A 11 -8.50 10.29 -6.86
N LYS A 12 -9.41 11.17 -7.31
CA LYS A 12 -9.12 12.59 -7.49
C LYS A 12 -8.79 13.26 -6.15
N GLU A 13 -9.56 12.98 -5.10
CA GLU A 13 -9.29 13.49 -3.75
C GLU A 13 -7.95 12.99 -3.19
N ALA A 14 -7.54 11.77 -3.57
CA ALA A 14 -6.23 11.22 -3.23
C ALA A 14 -5.07 11.73 -4.11
N ASP A 15 -5.30 12.72 -4.99
CA ASP A 15 -4.35 13.28 -5.97
C ASP A 15 -3.85 12.29 -7.04
N VAL A 16 -4.54 11.16 -7.21
CA VAL A 16 -4.20 10.09 -8.16
C VAL A 16 -5.31 9.80 -9.17
N GLY A 17 -6.21 10.77 -9.41
CA GLY A 17 -7.29 10.65 -10.39
C GLY A 17 -6.82 10.39 -11.82
N PHE A 18 -5.55 10.66 -12.13
CA PHE A 18 -4.94 10.34 -13.42
C PHE A 18 -4.85 8.84 -13.70
N VAL A 19 -5.00 7.97 -12.69
CA VAL A 19 -5.10 6.51 -12.88
C VAL A 19 -6.28 6.13 -13.79
N PHE A 20 -7.31 6.98 -13.86
CA PHE A 20 -8.46 6.83 -14.77
C PHE A 20 -8.27 7.55 -16.12
N ALA A 21 -7.16 8.26 -16.34
CA ALA A 21 -6.96 9.02 -17.57
C ALA A 21 -6.62 8.08 -18.74
N GLY A 22 -7.45 8.10 -19.79
CA GLY A 22 -7.23 7.29 -20.99
C GLY A 22 -7.56 5.80 -20.82
N VAL A 23 -8.20 5.42 -19.71
CA VAL A 23 -8.66 4.06 -19.42
C VAL A 23 -10.18 4.08 -19.25
N ASP A 24 -10.85 3.00 -19.64
CA ASP A 24 -12.28 2.86 -19.35
C ASP A 24 -12.53 2.85 -17.83
N ALA A 25 -13.44 3.71 -17.39
CA ALA A 25 -13.67 3.91 -15.96
C ALA A 25 -14.24 2.65 -15.28
N VAL A 26 -15.03 1.84 -15.99
CA VAL A 26 -15.61 0.60 -15.46
C VAL A 26 -14.52 -0.45 -15.30
N GLU A 27 -13.67 -0.62 -16.32
CA GLU A 27 -12.51 -1.52 -16.26
C GLU A 27 -11.57 -1.13 -15.10
N CYS A 28 -11.25 0.15 -14.97
CA CYS A 28 -10.36 0.65 -13.92
C CYS A 28 -10.96 0.40 -12.51
N SER A 29 -12.25 0.67 -12.32
CA SER A 29 -12.94 0.38 -11.06
C SER A 29 -12.93 -1.11 -10.70
N HIS A 30 -13.20 -2.00 -11.67
CA HIS A 30 -13.14 -3.45 -11.43
C HIS A 30 -11.73 -3.93 -11.07
N ARG A 31 -10.69 -3.37 -11.70
CA ARG A 31 -9.31 -3.65 -11.33
C ARG A 31 -9.03 -3.24 -9.88
N ILE A 32 -9.41 -2.03 -9.49
CA ILE A 32 -9.21 -1.52 -8.12
C ILE A 32 -9.92 -2.41 -7.09
N GLU A 33 -11.18 -2.78 -7.35
CA GLU A 33 -11.95 -3.66 -6.48
C GLU A 33 -11.31 -5.04 -6.31
N ARG A 34 -10.83 -5.62 -7.42
CA ARG A 34 -10.12 -6.90 -7.39
C ARG A 34 -8.86 -6.80 -6.54
N GLU A 35 -8.01 -5.81 -6.80
CA GLU A 35 -6.76 -5.63 -6.07
C GLU A 35 -6.98 -5.32 -4.58
N LEU A 36 -8.04 -4.59 -4.20
CA LEU A 36 -8.42 -4.43 -2.80
C LEU A 36 -8.87 -5.75 -2.16
N ALA A 37 -9.65 -6.57 -2.88
CA ALA A 37 -10.06 -7.88 -2.39
C ALA A 37 -8.86 -8.84 -2.24
N GLU A 38 -7.86 -8.74 -3.12
CA GLU A 38 -6.61 -9.48 -2.96
C GLU A 38 -5.83 -9.02 -1.71
N VAL A 39 -5.84 -7.72 -1.38
CA VAL A 39 -5.26 -7.21 -0.13
C VAL A 39 -6.04 -7.71 1.09
N ASP A 40 -7.38 -7.68 1.06
CA ASP A 40 -8.23 -8.27 2.10
C ASP A 40 -7.89 -9.75 2.32
N SER A 41 -7.67 -10.49 1.23
CA SER A 41 -7.36 -11.93 1.27
C SER A 41 -5.97 -12.17 1.83
N PHE A 42 -4.97 -11.39 1.41
CA PHE A 42 -3.62 -11.47 1.97
C PHE A 42 -3.62 -11.17 3.47
N TYR A 43 -4.38 -10.16 3.91
CA TYR A 43 -4.54 -9.84 5.32
C TYR A 43 -5.15 -11.03 6.09
N LEU A 44 -6.24 -11.61 5.58
CA LEU A 44 -6.87 -12.78 6.19
C LEU A 44 -5.90 -13.98 6.29
N GLU A 45 -5.12 -14.25 5.25
CA GLU A 45 -4.16 -15.36 5.23
C GLU A 45 -3.03 -15.18 6.25
N ARG A 46 -2.56 -13.94 6.45
CA ARG A 46 -1.43 -13.65 7.36
C ARG A 46 -1.84 -13.42 8.80
N ILE A 47 -2.99 -12.78 9.02
CA ILE A 47 -3.47 -12.35 10.33
C ILE A 47 -4.49 -13.34 10.90
N GLY A 48 -5.19 -14.08 10.05
CA GLY A 48 -6.26 -15.00 10.44
C GLY A 48 -7.60 -14.32 10.72
N GLN A 49 -7.72 -13.02 10.44
CA GLN A 49 -8.94 -12.24 10.67
C GLN A 49 -9.35 -11.49 9.40
N ALA A 50 -10.63 -11.61 9.03
CA ALA A 50 -11.19 -10.85 7.92
C ALA A 50 -11.43 -9.39 8.33
N LEU A 51 -11.15 -8.47 7.41
CA LEU A 51 -11.45 -7.05 7.60
C LEU A 51 -12.96 -6.81 7.61
N GLN A 52 -13.41 -5.98 8.54
CA GLN A 52 -14.81 -5.61 8.73
C GLN A 52 -14.89 -4.10 8.99
N PRO A 53 -15.31 -3.28 8.01
CA PRO A 53 -15.73 -3.67 6.67
C PRO A 53 -14.56 -4.08 5.75
N PRO A 54 -14.80 -4.77 4.62
CA PRO A 54 -13.79 -5.01 3.58
C PRO A 54 -13.19 -3.70 3.05
N LEU A 55 -11.96 -3.74 2.53
CA LEU A 55 -11.26 -2.53 2.09
C LEU A 55 -12.01 -1.76 1.00
N SER A 56 -12.71 -2.46 0.10
CA SER A 56 -13.56 -1.85 -0.94
C SER A 56 -14.63 -0.90 -0.39
N HIS A 57 -14.99 -1.04 0.89
CA HIS A 57 -15.92 -0.14 1.59
C HIS A 57 -15.15 0.79 2.54
N ALA A 58 -14.17 0.26 3.29
CA ALA A 58 -13.41 1.01 4.27
C ALA A 58 -12.71 2.26 3.69
N VAL A 59 -12.21 2.19 2.45
CA VAL A 59 -11.53 3.32 1.79
C VAL A 59 -12.41 4.55 1.59
N PHE A 60 -13.73 4.37 1.50
CA PHE A 60 -14.68 5.48 1.41
C PHE A 60 -15.02 6.08 2.77
N GLU A 61 -15.10 5.24 3.82
CA GLU A 61 -15.46 5.68 5.18
C GLU A 61 -14.27 6.26 5.95
N GLN A 62 -13.08 5.75 5.68
CA GLN A 62 -11.83 6.08 6.38
C GLN A 62 -10.81 6.74 5.43
N PHE A 63 -11.31 7.59 4.52
CA PHE A 63 -10.50 8.17 3.45
C PHE A 63 -9.19 8.79 3.95
N ASP A 64 -9.22 9.64 4.98
CA ASP A 64 -8.00 10.31 5.46
C ASP A 64 -6.93 9.33 5.96
N LYS A 65 -7.35 8.24 6.64
CA LYS A 65 -6.44 7.18 7.12
C LYS A 65 -5.92 6.34 5.95
N LEU A 66 -6.79 5.99 4.99
CA LEU A 66 -6.50 5.06 3.91
C LEU A 66 -6.08 5.74 2.60
N ARG A 67 -5.98 7.08 2.57
CA ARG A 67 -5.47 7.83 1.42
C ARG A 67 -4.12 7.34 0.93
N PRO A 68 -3.12 7.03 1.79
CA PRO A 68 -1.85 6.51 1.31
C PRO A 68 -2.00 5.14 0.62
N LEU A 69 -2.92 4.28 1.07
CA LEU A 69 -3.26 3.03 0.39
C LEU A 69 -3.87 3.30 -0.99
N ILE A 70 -4.82 4.23 -1.11
CA ILE A 70 -5.42 4.61 -2.41
C ILE A 70 -4.34 5.09 -3.38
N GLN A 71 -3.37 5.88 -2.90
CA GLN A 71 -2.31 6.38 -3.76
C GLN A 71 -1.40 5.28 -4.32
N THR A 72 -1.27 4.14 -3.64
CA THR A 72 -0.46 3.01 -4.15
C THR A 72 -0.96 2.43 -5.47
N PHE A 73 -2.20 2.70 -5.86
CA PHE A 73 -2.76 2.28 -7.15
C PHE A 73 -2.22 3.11 -8.33
N ALA A 74 -1.58 4.24 -8.05
CA ALA A 74 -0.86 5.01 -9.06
C ALA A 74 0.57 4.49 -9.32
N ALA A 75 1.06 3.59 -8.47
CA ALA A 75 2.34 2.94 -8.62
C ALA A 75 2.15 1.48 -9.04
N PRO A 76 3.02 0.93 -9.89
CA PRO A 76 2.98 -0.48 -10.31
C PRO A 76 3.56 -1.38 -9.20
N ILE A 77 2.95 -1.35 -8.01
CA ILE A 77 3.37 -2.20 -6.89
C ILE A 77 2.53 -3.47 -6.81
N THR A 78 3.12 -4.52 -6.25
CA THR A 78 2.45 -5.81 -6.03
C THR A 78 1.42 -5.73 -4.90
N THR A 79 0.46 -6.66 -4.94
CA THR A 79 -0.56 -6.84 -3.89
C THR A 79 0.08 -7.05 -2.51
N GLU A 80 1.18 -7.81 -2.41
CA GLU A 80 1.87 -8.06 -1.14
C GLU A 80 2.42 -6.76 -0.54
N MET A 81 3.04 -5.89 -1.35
CA MET A 81 3.48 -4.58 -0.90
C MET A 81 2.31 -3.66 -0.55
N ARG A 82 1.20 -3.73 -1.29
CA ARG A 82 -0.01 -2.96 -0.96
C ARG A 82 -0.63 -3.41 0.37
N ALA A 83 -0.61 -4.70 0.66
CA ALA A 83 -1.03 -5.25 1.95
C ALA A 83 -0.10 -4.81 3.10
N MET A 84 1.21 -4.78 2.85
CA MET A 84 2.18 -4.23 3.80
C MET A 84 1.85 -2.77 4.16
N VAL A 85 1.55 -1.93 3.16
CA VAL A 85 1.14 -0.53 3.39
C VAL A 85 -0.10 -0.47 4.25
N PHE A 86 -1.12 -1.28 3.94
CA PHE A 86 -2.33 -1.34 4.76
C PHE A 86 -2.01 -1.72 6.22
N CYS A 87 -1.21 -2.76 6.46
CA CYS A 87 -0.83 -3.15 7.83
C CYS A 87 -0.12 -2.02 8.59
N VAL A 88 0.76 -1.26 7.92
CA VAL A 88 1.41 -0.09 8.53
C VAL A 88 0.38 0.99 8.88
N LEU A 89 -0.57 1.28 7.99
CA LEU A 89 -1.66 2.23 8.24
C LEU A 89 -2.61 1.76 9.35
N ASP A 90 -2.72 0.45 9.55
CA ASP A 90 -3.52 -0.14 10.63
C ASP A 90 -2.76 -0.28 11.96
N GLY A 91 -1.53 0.23 12.02
CA GLY A 91 -0.76 0.38 13.26
C GLY A 91 0.39 -0.62 13.44
N ALA A 92 0.68 -1.46 12.43
CA ALA A 92 1.89 -2.28 12.44
C ALA A 92 3.14 -1.39 12.34
N ARG A 93 4.21 -1.78 13.04
CA ARG A 93 5.48 -1.07 13.04
C ARG A 93 6.48 -1.79 12.17
N VAL A 94 7.21 -1.06 11.33
CA VAL A 94 8.31 -1.67 10.58
C VAL A 94 9.48 -1.93 11.53
N SER A 95 9.84 -3.19 11.73
CA SER A 95 10.95 -3.59 12.61
C SER A 95 12.24 -3.87 11.83
N GLU A 96 12.14 -4.28 10.57
CA GLU A 96 13.29 -4.59 9.73
C GLU A 96 12.99 -4.34 8.25
N ILE A 97 13.96 -3.78 7.53
CA ILE A 97 13.97 -3.72 6.07
C ILE A 97 15.30 -4.34 5.62
N GLN A 98 15.23 -5.42 4.86
CA GLN A 98 16.37 -6.02 4.16
C GLN A 98 16.21 -5.78 2.67
N PHE A 99 17.23 -5.20 2.05
CA PHE A 99 17.27 -4.96 0.62
C PHE A 99 18.58 -5.51 0.06
N GLU A 100 18.46 -6.54 -0.77
CA GLU A 100 19.57 -7.14 -1.50
C GLU A 100 19.39 -6.85 -2.99
N TYR A 101 20.44 -6.34 -3.63
CA TYR A 101 20.42 -6.03 -5.05
C TYR A 101 21.73 -6.46 -5.70
N VAL A 102 21.60 -7.28 -6.75
CA VAL A 102 22.70 -7.64 -7.65
C VAL A 102 22.36 -7.08 -9.02
N PHE A 103 23.20 -6.16 -9.50
CA PHE A 103 22.98 -5.41 -10.73
C PHE A 103 22.60 -6.34 -11.90
N MET A 104 21.42 -6.09 -12.47
CA MET A 104 20.85 -6.85 -13.60
C MET A 104 20.64 -8.35 -13.38
N GLN A 105 20.70 -8.85 -12.14
CA GLN A 105 20.57 -10.27 -11.83
C GLN A 105 19.43 -10.58 -10.86
N ASP A 106 19.43 -9.94 -9.70
CA ASP A 106 18.51 -10.29 -8.61
C ASP A 106 18.17 -9.06 -7.78
N LEU A 107 16.95 -9.06 -7.26
CA LEU A 107 16.45 -8.06 -6.33
C LEU A 107 15.60 -8.80 -5.30
N LYS A 108 15.91 -8.56 -4.02
CA LYS A 108 15.11 -9.08 -2.91
C LYS A 108 14.85 -7.96 -1.94
N LEU A 109 13.60 -7.57 -1.85
CA LEU A 109 13.07 -6.75 -0.78
C LEU A 109 12.40 -7.66 0.24
N ARG A 110 12.73 -7.47 1.51
CA ARG A 110 12.02 -8.06 2.64
C ARG A 110 11.74 -6.99 3.68
N VAL A 111 10.49 -6.87 4.07
CA VAL A 111 10.06 -5.96 5.13
C VAL A 111 9.39 -6.78 6.22
N THR A 112 9.88 -6.65 7.45
CA THR A 112 9.28 -7.28 8.62
C THR A 112 8.49 -6.22 9.39
N LEU A 113 7.22 -6.51 9.64
CA LEU A 113 6.33 -5.70 10.47
C LEU A 113 6.08 -6.39 11.81
N GLU A 114 6.15 -5.65 12.90
CA GLU A 114 5.62 -6.04 14.20
C GLU A 114 4.17 -5.56 14.33
N TYR A 115 3.25 -6.49 14.51
CA TYR A 115 1.83 -6.19 14.54
C TYR A 115 1.15 -6.64 15.83
N GLY A 116 1.53 -5.99 16.93
CA GLY A 116 0.91 -6.20 18.24
C GLY A 116 0.83 -7.68 18.62
N GLU A 117 -0.38 -8.16 18.87
CA GLU A 117 -0.66 -9.54 19.27
C GLU A 117 -0.45 -10.58 18.15
N TYR A 118 -0.40 -10.16 16.89
CA TYR A 118 -0.19 -11.04 15.74
C TYR A 118 1.29 -11.36 15.48
N GLY A 119 2.21 -10.69 16.20
CA GLY A 119 3.64 -10.93 16.11
C GLY A 119 4.27 -10.35 14.83
N ALA A 120 5.35 -11.00 14.38
CA ALA A 120 6.12 -10.53 13.23
C ALA A 120 5.58 -11.10 11.90
N ILE A 121 5.28 -10.22 10.95
CA ILE A 121 4.79 -10.57 9.61
C ILE A 121 5.82 -10.13 8.60
N VAL A 122 6.14 -11.02 7.65
CA VAL A 122 7.17 -10.77 6.65
C VAL A 122 6.53 -10.61 5.27
N PHE A 123 6.81 -9.47 4.65
CA PHE A 123 6.44 -9.13 3.28
C PHE A 123 7.68 -9.20 2.39
N ARG A 124 7.54 -9.73 1.18
CA ARG A 124 8.65 -9.92 0.24
C ARG A 124 8.30 -9.43 -1.15
N SER A 125 9.31 -8.95 -1.88
CA SER A 125 9.19 -8.69 -3.30
C SER A 125 10.51 -8.91 -4.03
N THR A 126 10.41 -9.36 -5.27
CA THR A 126 11.50 -9.38 -6.25
C THR A 126 11.27 -8.40 -7.41
N ASP A 127 10.19 -7.63 -7.38
CA ASP A 127 9.91 -6.60 -8.37
C ASP A 127 10.69 -5.33 -8.02
N ALA A 128 11.46 -4.80 -8.97
CA ALA A 128 12.24 -3.59 -8.76
C ALA A 128 11.35 -2.35 -8.52
N LEU A 129 10.13 -2.36 -9.04
CA LEU A 129 9.18 -1.26 -8.88
C LEU A 129 8.63 -1.17 -7.46
N ASP A 130 8.55 -2.30 -6.74
CA ASP A 130 8.13 -2.33 -5.34
C ASP A 130 9.07 -1.57 -4.41
N VAL A 131 10.34 -1.38 -4.79
CA VAL A 131 11.31 -0.58 -4.01
C VAL A 131 10.89 0.90 -3.93
N GLU A 132 10.05 1.38 -4.85
CA GLU A 132 9.52 2.74 -4.79
C GLU A 132 8.78 3.00 -3.47
N ILE A 133 8.15 1.96 -2.90
CA ILE A 133 7.42 2.03 -1.63
C ILE A 133 8.32 2.48 -0.46
N LEU A 134 9.61 2.17 -0.51
CA LEU A 134 10.55 2.51 0.56
C LEU A 134 10.77 4.02 0.68
N ARG A 135 10.58 4.78 -0.41
CA ARG A 135 10.69 6.24 -0.41
C ARG A 135 9.58 6.91 0.41
N HIS A 136 8.52 6.17 0.65
CA HIS A 136 7.35 6.60 1.39
C HIS A 136 7.41 6.18 2.85
N PHE A 137 8.38 5.37 3.27
CA PHE A 137 8.62 5.17 4.69
C PHE A 137 9.27 6.40 5.30
N GLY A 138 8.66 6.92 6.37
CA GLY A 138 9.28 7.97 7.17
C GLY A 138 10.37 7.38 8.01
N ILE A 139 11.60 7.50 7.53
CA ILE A 139 12.78 7.12 8.31
C ILE A 139 13.24 8.36 9.06
N MET A 140 13.11 8.35 10.39
CA MET A 140 13.69 9.35 11.28
C MET A 140 14.82 8.77 12.10
N LYS A 141 15.54 9.62 12.86
CA LYS A 141 16.54 9.16 13.82
C LYS A 141 16.09 9.50 15.23
N VAL A 142 16.01 8.51 16.11
CA VAL A 142 15.79 8.68 17.55
C VAL A 142 17.03 8.18 18.28
N SER A 143 17.68 9.05 19.05
CA SER A 143 18.90 8.72 19.80
C SER A 143 20.03 8.11 18.95
N GLY A 144 20.14 8.53 17.68
CA GLY A 144 21.15 8.05 16.74
C GLY A 144 20.80 6.75 16.01
N LEU A 145 19.67 6.12 16.34
CA LEU A 145 19.17 4.92 15.66
C LEU A 145 18.07 5.31 14.66
N PRO A 146 18.07 4.71 13.44
CA PRO A 146 16.97 4.91 12.51
C PRO A 146 15.69 4.29 13.09
N VAL A 147 14.60 5.04 13.06
CA VAL A 147 13.26 4.61 13.45
C VAL A 147 12.33 4.86 12.27
N ILE A 148 11.48 3.89 11.96
CA ILE A 148 10.49 3.99 10.89
C ILE A 148 9.17 4.41 11.54
N ASP A 149 8.78 5.65 11.28
CA ASP A 149 7.66 6.35 11.96
C ASP A 149 6.33 6.23 11.18
N GLY A 150 6.32 5.50 10.06
CA GLY A 150 5.11 5.22 9.29
C GLY A 150 5.29 5.37 7.79
N TYR A 151 4.16 5.48 7.08
CA TYR A 151 4.09 5.58 5.62
C TYR A 151 3.48 6.93 5.19
N TYR A 152 4.12 7.60 4.24
CA TYR A 152 3.79 8.95 3.77
C TYR A 152 3.27 8.91 2.34
N SER A 153 2.25 9.74 2.07
CA SER A 153 1.62 9.87 0.75
C SER A 153 2.59 10.03 -0.42
N LEU A 154 2.23 9.43 -1.57
CA LEU A 154 2.88 9.66 -2.85
C LEU A 154 2.70 11.14 -3.25
N ARG A 155 3.81 11.81 -3.56
CA ARG A 155 3.79 13.17 -4.10
C ARG A 155 3.81 13.11 -5.61
N LYS A 156 2.86 13.78 -6.26
CA LYS A 156 2.87 13.97 -7.71
C LYS A 156 4.16 14.71 -8.11
N ARG A 157 4.94 14.12 -9.02
CA ARG A 157 6.00 14.85 -9.73
C ARG A 157 5.33 15.95 -10.56
N THR A 158 5.59 17.20 -10.20
CA THR A 158 5.25 18.37 -11.00
C THR A 158 6.48 18.64 -11.88
N ASP A 159 6.56 17.87 -12.95
CA ASP A 159 7.54 18.07 -14.02
C ASP A 159 6.92 18.97 -15.10
#